data_AF-A0A2H6NJM2-F1
#
_entry.id   AF-A0A2H6NJM2-F1
#
_cell.length_a   1.000
_cell.length_b   1.000
_cell.length_c   1.000
_cell.angle_alpha   90.00
_cell.angle_beta   90.00
_cell.angle_gamma   90.00
#
_symmetry.space_group_name_H-M   'P 1'
#
loop_
_entity.id
_entity.type
_entity.pdbx_description
1 polymer ?
#
loop_
_entity_poly.entity_id
_entity_poly.type
_entity_poly.pdbx_seq_one_letter_code
_entity_poly.pdbx_strand_id
1 'polypeptide(L)'
;RRNLQRGSAAASRCLLGRPSTPLGNMEEEDETAGFVPNDLTPEECQELENIRRRKQELLADIQRLKDEIAEVTNEIENLDSTEERKNMQRNKQVAMGRKKFNMDPKKGIQFLIENDLLKNT
;
A
#
# COMPACT_ATOMS: atom_id res chain seq x y z
N ARG A 1 8.41 -2.92 -67.26
CA ARG A 1 8.16 -4.38 -67.30
C ARG A 1 8.58 -4.92 -65.93
N ARG A 2 7.74 -5.48 -65.05
CA ARG A 2 6.47 -6.21 -65.16
C ARG A 2 5.59 -5.88 -63.95
N ASN A 3 4.29 -5.80 -64.21
CA ASN A 3 3.20 -5.98 -63.26
C ASN A 3 3.17 -7.44 -62.78
N LEU A 4 2.93 -7.67 -61.48
CA LEU A 4 2.35 -8.89 -60.86
C LEU A 4 2.40 -8.69 -59.32
N GLN A 5 1.42 -8.96 -58.46
CA GLN A 5 0.04 -9.43 -58.59
C GLN A 5 -0.70 -9.06 -57.28
N ARG A 6 -2.02 -9.09 -57.34
CA ARG A 6 -2.98 -8.92 -56.24
C ARG A 6 -2.77 -9.92 -55.10
N GLY A 7 -3.04 -9.48 -53.87
CA GLY A 7 -3.35 -10.32 -52.70
C GLY A 7 -4.00 -9.44 -51.63
N SER A 8 -5.32 -9.36 -51.63
CA SER A 8 -6.22 -10.04 -50.67
C SER A 8 -6.30 -9.34 -49.31
N ALA A 9 -7.52 -8.90 -49.00
CA ALA A 9 -7.90 -8.20 -47.79
C ALA A 9 -7.62 -9.02 -46.53
N ALA A 10 -6.92 -8.44 -45.56
CA ALA A 10 -7.01 -8.85 -44.16
C ALA A 10 -7.75 -7.73 -43.42
N ALA A 11 -9.00 -8.00 -43.06
CA ALA A 11 -9.82 -7.14 -42.24
C ALA A 11 -9.09 -6.86 -40.92
N SER A 12 -8.84 -5.58 -40.64
CA SER A 12 -8.45 -5.08 -39.33
C SER A 12 -9.51 -5.49 -38.30
N ARG A 13 -9.29 -6.59 -37.58
CA ARG A 13 -9.89 -6.78 -36.26
C ARG A 13 -9.12 -5.90 -35.30
N CYS A 14 -9.49 -4.62 -35.23
CA CYS A 14 -9.19 -3.84 -34.05
C CYS A 14 -9.85 -4.58 -32.88
N LEU A 15 -9.01 -5.18 -32.03
CA LEU A 15 -9.41 -5.67 -30.72
C LEU A 15 -9.96 -4.46 -29.97
N LEU A 16 -11.28 -4.31 -29.97
CA LEU A 16 -11.95 -3.40 -29.06
C LEU A 16 -11.48 -3.80 -27.66
N GLY A 17 -10.74 -2.89 -27.02
CA GLY A 17 -10.27 -3.05 -25.65
C GLY A 17 -11.44 -3.48 -24.79
N ARG A 18 -11.30 -4.63 -24.14
CA ARG A 18 -12.21 -5.03 -23.07
C ARG A 18 -12.19 -3.88 -22.06
N PRO A 19 -13.34 -3.34 -21.63
CA PRO A 19 -13.33 -2.40 -20.54
C PRO A 19 -12.77 -3.13 -19.33
N SER A 20 -11.64 -2.65 -18.81
CA SER A 20 -11.14 -3.03 -17.50
C SER A 20 -12.19 -2.60 -16.49
N THR A 21 -13.01 -3.53 -16.05
CA THR A 21 -13.86 -3.33 -14.87
C THR A 21 -12.93 -2.92 -13.72
N PRO A 22 -13.19 -1.81 -13.02
CA PRO A 22 -12.42 -1.49 -11.83
C PRO A 22 -12.56 -2.65 -10.85
N LEU A 23 -11.44 -3.22 -10.38
CA LEU A 23 -11.41 -3.95 -9.12
C LEU A 23 -11.66 -2.92 -8.01
N GLY A 24 -12.91 -2.49 -7.89
CA GLY A 24 -13.42 -1.70 -6.78
C GLY A 24 -14.40 -2.59 -6.06
N ASN A 25 -14.03 -3.01 -4.87
CA ASN A 25 -14.90 -3.57 -3.84
C ASN A 25 -15.65 -4.84 -4.27
N MET A 26 -14.97 -5.99 -4.17
CA MET A 26 -15.64 -7.23 -3.81
C MET A 26 -16.07 -7.12 -2.34
N GLU A 27 -17.03 -6.24 -2.06
CA GLU A 27 -17.80 -6.33 -0.83
C GLU A 27 -18.71 -7.55 -1.00
N GLU A 28 -18.52 -8.49 -0.10
CA GLU A 28 -19.21 -9.77 -0.06
C GLU A 28 -20.73 -9.56 -0.01
N GLU A 29 -21.39 -9.86 -1.13
CA GLU A 29 -22.79 -10.26 -1.13
C GLU A 29 -22.86 -11.67 -0.51
N ASP A 30 -23.26 -11.78 0.76
CA ASP A 30 -24.27 -12.74 1.21
C ASP A 30 -24.66 -12.53 2.69
N GLU A 31 -25.76 -11.82 2.91
CA GLU A 31 -26.60 -12.02 4.09
C GLU A 31 -28.05 -12.07 3.60
N THR A 32 -28.44 -13.21 3.05
CA THR A 32 -29.84 -13.63 3.07
C THR A 32 -30.31 -13.66 4.53
N ALA A 33 -30.81 -12.53 5.01
CA ALA A 33 -31.41 -12.41 6.32
C ALA A 33 -32.60 -13.38 6.42
N GLY A 34 -32.42 -14.44 7.22
CA GLY A 34 -33.49 -14.94 8.08
C GLY A 34 -34.47 -15.98 7.54
N PHE A 35 -34.20 -16.69 6.43
CA PHE A 35 -34.98 -17.89 6.11
C PHE A 35 -34.34 -19.11 6.76
N VAL A 36 -34.70 -19.38 8.02
CA VAL A 36 -34.41 -20.68 8.66
C VAL A 36 -35.50 -21.65 8.19
N PRO A 37 -35.18 -22.72 7.45
CA PRO A 37 -36.16 -23.73 7.07
C PRO A 37 -36.84 -24.34 8.31
N ASN A 38 -38.17 -24.51 8.26
CA ASN A 38 -38.96 -25.01 9.39
C ASN A 38 -38.77 -26.52 9.68
N ASP A 39 -37.98 -27.20 8.86
CA ASP A 39 -37.73 -28.65 8.88
C ASP A 39 -36.42 -29.05 9.58
N LEU A 40 -35.78 -28.12 10.30
CA LEU A 40 -34.59 -28.43 11.10
C LEU A 40 -34.95 -29.15 12.40
N THR A 41 -34.19 -30.18 12.72
CA THR A 41 -34.25 -30.83 14.03
C THR A 41 -33.70 -29.89 15.11
N PRO A 42 -34.02 -30.11 16.40
CA PRO A 42 -33.49 -29.30 17.50
C PRO A 42 -31.97 -29.30 17.57
N GLU A 43 -31.33 -30.41 17.17
CA GLU A 43 -29.87 -30.55 17.12
C GLU A 43 -29.27 -29.67 16.02
N GLU A 44 -29.82 -29.71 14.81
CA GLU A 44 -29.37 -28.86 13.70
C GLU A 44 -29.60 -27.36 13.99
N CYS A 45 -30.69 -27.01 14.68
CA CYS A 45 -30.93 -25.63 15.12
C CYS A 45 -29.84 -25.16 16.10
N GLN A 46 -29.43 -26.03 17.03
CA GLN A 46 -28.38 -25.73 18.00
C GLN A 46 -27.00 -25.60 17.32
N GLU A 47 -26.71 -26.45 16.34
CA GLU A 47 -25.49 -26.35 15.53
C GLU A 47 -25.46 -25.08 14.70
N LEU A 48 -26.58 -24.70 14.07
CA LEU A 48 -26.69 -23.47 13.31
C LEU A 48 -26.40 -22.23 14.18
N GLU A 49 -26.90 -22.23 15.42
CA GLU A 49 -26.61 -21.15 16.39
C GLU A 49 -25.13 -21.13 16.79
N ASN A 50 -24.51 -22.29 16.97
CA ASN A 50 -23.07 -22.38 17.24
C ASN A 50 -22.24 -21.84 16.07
N ILE A 51 -22.63 -22.18 14.83
CA ILE A 51 -21.98 -21.69 13.61
C ILE A 51 -22.13 -20.17 13.50
N ARG A 52 -23.34 -19.63 13.73
CA ARG A 52 -23.60 -18.18 13.71
C ARG A 52 -22.74 -17.43 14.73
N ARG A 53 -22.64 -17.95 15.95
CA ARG A 53 -21.78 -17.38 16.99
C ARG A 53 -20.31 -17.38 16.57
N ARG A 54 -19.82 -18.52 16.08
CA ARG A 54 -18.44 -18.66 15.60
C ARG A 54 -18.16 -17.71 14.41
N LYS A 55 -19.11 -17.55 13.48
CA LYS A 55 -19.03 -16.59 12.37
C LYS A 55 -18.86 -15.17 12.93
N GLN A 56 -19.66 -14.77 13.91
CA GLN A 56 -19.56 -13.45 14.55
C GLN A 56 -18.21 -13.23 15.25
N GLU A 57 -17.72 -14.22 16.00
CA GLU A 57 -16.40 -14.17 16.65
C GLU A 57 -15.28 -13.97 15.61
N LEU A 58 -15.31 -14.76 14.53
CA LEU A 58 -14.31 -14.65 13.46
C LEU A 58 -14.38 -13.30 12.74
N LEU A 59 -15.57 -12.78 12.47
CA LEU A 59 -15.73 -11.45 11.86
C LEU A 59 -15.18 -10.35 12.78
N ALA A 60 -15.40 -10.45 14.08
CA ALA A 60 -14.84 -9.52 15.05
C ALA A 60 -13.30 -9.59 15.09
N ASP A 61 -12.74 -10.81 15.09
CA ASP A 61 -11.28 -11.00 15.04
C ASP A 61 -10.67 -10.49 13.73
N ILE A 62 -11.32 -10.73 12.58
CA ILE A 62 -10.88 -10.18 11.29
C ILE A 62 -10.86 -8.66 11.33
N GLN A 63 -11.90 -8.03 11.89
CA GLN A 63 -11.94 -6.58 12.01
C GLN A 63 -10.82 -6.05 12.91
N ARG A 64 -10.60 -6.68 14.07
CA ARG A 64 -9.50 -6.31 14.97
C ARG A 64 -8.14 -6.39 14.25
N LEU A 65 -7.88 -7.48 13.53
CA LEU A 65 -6.63 -7.65 12.79
C LEU A 65 -6.46 -6.60 11.68
N LYS A 66 -7.54 -6.22 10.99
CA LYS A 66 -7.49 -5.13 10.00
C LYS A 66 -7.12 -3.81 10.65
N ASP A 67 -7.68 -3.50 11.81
CA ASP A 67 -7.40 -2.27 12.56
C ASP A 67 -5.94 -2.26 13.05
N GLU A 68 -5.45 -3.39 13.59
CA GLU A 68 -4.04 -3.57 14.00
C GLU A 68 -3.08 -3.37 12.81
N ILE A 69 -3.39 -3.95 11.64
CA ILE A 69 -2.57 -3.77 10.42
C ILE A 69 -2.58 -2.30 9.97
N ALA A 70 -3.74 -1.64 10.03
CA ALA A 70 -3.87 -0.23 9.65
C ALA A 70 -3.02 0.67 10.57
N GLU A 71 -3.02 0.39 11.88
CA GLU A 71 -2.19 1.12 12.85
C GLU A 71 -0.70 0.96 12.55
N VAL A 72 -0.22 -0.29 12.37
CA VAL A 72 1.20 -0.56 12.06
C VAL A 72 1.60 0.08 10.72
N THR A 73 0.72 0.06 9.73
CA THR A 73 0.99 0.71 8.43
C THR A 73 1.16 2.22 8.60
N ASN A 74 0.28 2.87 9.37
CA ASN A 74 0.37 4.29 9.68
C ASN A 74 1.66 4.63 10.45
N GLU A 75 2.07 3.76 11.39
CA GLU A 75 3.33 3.95 12.13
C GLU A 75 4.54 3.91 11.19
N ILE A 76 4.58 2.96 10.25
CA ILE A 76 5.66 2.84 9.25
C ILE A 76 5.73 4.09 8.38
N GLU A 77 4.60 4.56 7.84
CA GLU A 77 4.56 5.76 7.00
C GLU A 77 5.04 7.02 7.76
N ASN A 78 4.66 7.13 9.03
CA ASN A 78 5.10 8.23 9.89
C ASN A 78 6.60 8.18 10.19
N LEU A 79 7.15 6.98 10.41
CA LEU A 79 8.58 6.78 10.61
C LEU A 79 9.37 7.16 9.34
N ASP A 80 8.95 6.69 8.17
CA ASP A 80 9.62 6.97 6.90
C ASP A 80 9.62 8.49 6.60
N SER A 81 8.47 9.14 6.77
CA SER A 81 8.32 10.60 6.64
C SER A 81 9.21 11.39 7.60
N THR A 82 9.46 10.86 8.79
CA THR A 82 10.26 11.55 9.82
C THR A 82 11.75 11.35 9.58
N GLU A 83 12.16 10.15 9.18
CA GLU A 83 13.54 9.84 8.81
C GLU A 83 13.95 10.57 7.53
N GLU A 84 13.08 10.62 6.51
CA GLU A 84 13.36 11.37 5.28
C GLU A 84 13.56 12.87 5.56
N ARG A 85 12.73 13.46 6.43
CA ARG A 85 12.88 14.86 6.87
C ARG A 85 14.21 15.10 7.59
N LYS A 86 14.60 14.22 8.52
CA LYS A 86 15.89 14.33 9.23
C LYS A 86 17.07 14.21 8.27
N ASN A 87 17.02 13.27 7.34
CA ASN A 87 18.08 13.05 6.37
C ASN A 87 18.23 14.24 5.42
N MET A 88 17.11 14.81 4.96
CA MET A 88 17.11 16.03 4.14
C MET A 88 17.75 17.22 4.88
N GLN A 89 17.44 17.38 6.17
CA GLN A 89 18.03 18.43 7.00
C GLN A 89 19.55 18.24 7.18
N ARG A 90 19.99 17.00 7.47
CA ARG A 90 21.41 16.65 7.57
C ARG A 90 22.16 16.95 6.27
N ASN A 91 21.62 16.54 5.12
CA ASN A 91 22.22 16.79 3.81
C ASN A 91 22.36 18.28 3.48
N LYS A 92 21.37 19.10 3.84
CA LYS A 92 21.45 20.56 3.71
C LYS A 92 22.60 21.13 4.54
N GLN A 93 22.72 20.71 5.80
CA GLN A 93 23.79 21.18 6.68
C GLN A 93 25.17 20.74 6.16
N VAL A 94 25.32 19.50 5.68
CA VAL A 94 26.58 19.03 5.07
C VAL A 94 26.93 19.85 3.82
N ALA A 95 25.97 20.11 2.94
CA ALA A 95 26.18 20.93 1.75
C ALA A 95 26.58 22.38 2.12
N MET A 96 25.96 22.95 3.15
CA MET A 96 26.34 24.26 3.70
C MET A 96 27.74 24.25 4.29
N GLY A 97 28.11 23.22 5.06
CA GLY A 97 29.45 23.04 5.61
C GLY A 97 30.50 22.92 4.52
N ARG A 98 30.22 22.18 3.45
CA ARG A 98 31.08 22.11 2.25
C ARG A 98 31.24 23.47 1.59
N LYS A 99 30.15 24.24 1.44
CA LYS A 99 30.21 25.60 0.89
C LYS A 99 31.05 26.53 1.76
N LYS A 100 30.93 26.43 3.10
CA LYS A 100 31.76 27.17 4.06
C LYS A 100 33.23 26.76 3.96
N PHE A 101 33.52 25.47 3.84
CA PHE A 101 34.88 24.95 3.64
C PHE A 101 35.52 25.49 2.37
N ASN A 102 34.76 25.50 1.26
CA ASN A 102 35.22 26.07 0.00
C ASN A 102 35.54 27.57 0.09
N MET A 103 34.91 28.30 1.03
CA MET A 103 35.19 29.72 1.28
C MET A 103 36.37 29.93 2.24
N ASP A 104 36.41 29.16 3.32
CA ASP A 104 37.46 29.17 4.34
C ASP A 104 37.52 27.76 4.97
N PRO A 105 38.61 27.01 4.76
CA PRO A 105 38.73 25.65 5.27
C PRO A 105 38.52 25.55 6.78
N LYS A 106 39.04 26.51 7.56
CA LYS A 106 38.93 26.47 9.03
C LYS A 106 37.49 26.67 9.49
N LYS A 107 36.78 27.64 8.89
CA LYS A 107 35.36 27.90 9.21
C LYS A 107 34.44 26.77 8.76
N GLY A 108 34.74 26.12 7.63
CA GLY A 108 33.99 24.96 7.17
C GLY A 108 34.11 23.76 8.10
N ILE A 109 35.33 23.42 8.52
CA ILE A 109 35.58 22.33 9.47
C ILE A 109 34.93 22.64 10.82
N GLN A 110 35.12 23.84 11.35
CA GLN A 110 34.49 24.29 12.60
C GLN A 110 32.97 24.16 12.55
N PHE A 111 32.34 24.62 11.46
CA PHE A 111 30.89 24.49 11.29
C PHE A 111 30.43 23.03 11.27
N LEU A 112 31.15 22.16 10.56
CA LEU A 112 30.80 20.74 10.49
C LEU A 112 30.93 20.05 11.85
N ILE A 113 31.92 20.44 12.66
CA ILE A 113 32.10 19.97 14.04
C ILE A 113 30.98 20.45 14.95
N GLU A 114 30.69 21.77 14.93
CA GLU A 114 29.64 22.39 15.77
C GLU A 114 28.23 21.84 15.49
N ASN A 115 28.01 21.28 14.30
CA ASN A 115 26.75 20.66 13.90
C ASN A 115 26.79 19.11 13.99
N ASP A 116 27.79 18.53 14.65
CA ASP A 116 27.97 17.07 14.82
C ASP A 116 28.03 16.29 13.49
N LEU A 117 28.43 16.96 12.41
CA LEU A 117 28.59 16.37 11.08
C LEU A 117 30.00 15.82 10.86
N LEU A 118 30.97 16.24 11.67
CA LEU A 118 32.36 15.83 11.62
C LEU A 118 32.92 15.72 13.05
N LYS A 119 33.70 14.68 13.34
CA LYS A 119 34.34 14.50 14.65
C LYS A 119 35.71 15.18 14.68
N ASN A 120 36.08 15.80 15.80
CA ASN A 120 37.45 16.24 16.03
C ASN A 120 38.34 15.01 16.17
N THR A 121 39.26 14.87 15.22
CA THR A 121 40.31 13.85 15.21
C THR A 121 41.64 14.59 15.05
#